data_AF-A0A4Q7U948-F1
#
_entry.id   AF-A0A4Q7U948-F1
#
_cell.length_a   1.000
_cell.length_b   1.000
_cell.length_c   1.000
_cell.angle_alpha   90.00
_cell.angle_beta   90.00
_cell.angle_gamma   90.00
#
_symmetry.space_group_name_H-M   'P 1'
#
loop_
_entity.id
_entity.type
_entity.pdbx_description
1 polymer ?
#
loop_
_entity_poly.entity_id
_entity_poly.type
_entity_poly.pdbx_seq_one_letter_code
_entity_poly.pdbx_strand_id
1 'polypeptide(L)'
;MTTPEASPSRDHQPLSDLHPVHQHLPRRPSWLCRVCAATWPCAFARMLLRVEYEGDRVALSIYMASQLYDATADLLTLNPDPGPDPRELFDRFLAWTAQPRL
;
A
#
# COMPACT_ATOMS: atom_id res chain seq x y z
N MET A 1 -8.53 38.97 -19.63
CA MET A 1 -7.70 37.83 -20.07
C MET A 1 -7.72 36.83 -18.94
N THR A 2 -8.36 35.69 -19.18
CA THR A 2 -8.82 34.72 -18.19
C THR A 2 -7.64 33.94 -17.61
N THR A 3 -7.49 33.97 -16.29
CA THR A 3 -6.61 33.06 -15.53
C THR A 3 -7.09 31.62 -15.75
N PRO A 4 -6.21 30.64 -16.01
CA PRO A 4 -6.64 29.25 -16.02
C PRO A 4 -6.95 28.84 -14.58
N GLU A 5 -8.23 28.60 -14.33
CA GLU A 5 -8.74 28.03 -13.09
C GLU A 5 -8.08 26.66 -12.90
N ALA A 6 -7.21 26.56 -11.89
CA ALA A 6 -6.58 25.30 -11.51
C ALA A 6 -7.69 24.28 -11.27
N SER A 7 -7.66 23.17 -12.02
CA SER A 7 -8.58 22.06 -11.80
C SER A 7 -8.56 21.68 -10.32
N PRO A 8 -9.71 21.52 -9.66
CA PRO A 8 -9.70 21.10 -8.27
C PRO A 8 -8.94 19.77 -8.21
N SER A 9 -7.84 19.76 -7.45
CA SER A 9 -7.18 18.54 -7.00
C SER A 9 -8.30 17.64 -6.51
N ARG A 10 -8.50 16.50 -7.19
CA ARG A 10 -9.54 15.55 -6.79
C ARG A 10 -9.25 15.19 -5.35
N ASP A 11 -10.09 15.69 -4.45
CA ASP A 11 -10.14 15.25 -3.08
C ASP A 11 -10.08 13.73 -3.12
N HIS A 12 -9.05 13.17 -2.52
CA HIS A 12 -8.91 11.74 -2.32
C HIS A 12 -10.01 11.35 -1.33
N GLN A 13 -11.25 11.30 -1.81
CA GLN A 13 -12.40 10.84 -1.06
C GLN A 13 -12.05 9.40 -0.70
N PRO A 14 -11.68 9.12 0.56
CA PRO A 14 -11.17 7.82 0.86
C PRO A 14 -12.32 6.83 0.72
N LEU A 15 -12.05 5.64 0.17
CA LEU A 15 -12.99 4.54 -0.04
C LEU A 15 -13.61 4.01 1.28
N SER A 16 -13.50 4.77 2.37
CA SER A 16 -14.12 4.67 3.68
C SER A 16 -15.60 4.28 3.67
N ASP A 17 -16.34 4.61 2.60
CA ASP A 17 -17.76 4.31 2.48
C ASP A 17 -18.05 2.88 1.93
N LEU A 18 -17.03 2.11 1.55
CA LEU A 18 -17.17 0.69 1.27
C LEU A 18 -17.18 -0.12 2.58
N HIS A 19 -18.39 -0.45 3.05
CA HIS A 19 -18.78 -1.43 4.09
C HIS A 19 -17.69 -1.96 5.08
N PRO A 20 -17.91 -1.91 6.42
CA PRO A 20 -16.95 -2.22 7.50
C PRO A 20 -16.25 -3.61 7.56
N VAL A 21 -16.37 -4.49 6.56
CA VAL A 21 -15.92 -5.90 6.64
C VAL A 21 -14.62 -6.22 5.87
N HIS A 22 -14.13 -5.36 4.97
CA HIS A 22 -13.06 -5.72 4.03
C HIS A 22 -11.92 -4.70 3.92
N GLN A 23 -11.58 -4.00 5.00
CA GLN A 23 -10.34 -3.25 5.06
C GLN A 23 -9.18 -4.24 5.18
N HIS A 24 -8.73 -4.82 4.07
CA HIS A 24 -7.61 -5.75 3.98
C HIS A 24 -6.31 -5.07 4.47
N LEU A 25 -6.18 -4.86 5.78
CA LEU A 25 -5.14 -4.11 6.48
C LEU A 25 -4.10 -5.07 7.07
N PRO A 26 -2.89 -4.58 7.37
CA PRO A 26 -1.86 -5.39 7.99
C PRO A 26 -2.18 -5.66 9.47
N ARG A 27 -1.82 -6.86 9.93
CA ARG A 27 -1.74 -7.24 11.34
C ARG A 27 -0.28 -7.24 11.75
N ARG A 28 0.15 -6.18 12.42
CA ARG A 28 1.49 -6.05 13.02
C ARG A 28 1.62 -7.04 14.21
N PRO A 29 2.79 -7.64 14.47
CA PRO A 29 4.02 -7.57 13.69
C PRO A 29 4.14 -8.62 12.58
N SER A 30 3.15 -9.50 12.41
CA SER A 30 3.20 -10.59 11.42
C SER A 30 3.10 -10.15 9.95
N TRP A 31 2.59 -8.94 9.72
CA TRP A 31 2.26 -8.42 8.40
C TRP A 31 1.35 -9.34 7.58
N LEU A 32 0.47 -10.08 8.25
CA LEU A 32 -0.62 -10.81 7.60
C LEU A 32 -1.84 -9.92 7.45
N CYS A 33 -2.65 -10.18 6.43
CA CYS A 33 -3.90 -9.47 6.23
C CYS A 33 -4.92 -9.86 7.30
N ARG A 34 -5.58 -8.89 7.92
CA ARG A 34 -6.62 -9.13 8.96
C ARG A 34 -7.82 -9.94 8.46
N VAL A 35 -8.13 -9.86 7.16
CA VAL A 35 -9.33 -10.47 6.57
C VAL A 35 -9.04 -11.86 6.03
N CYS A 36 -7.99 -12.00 5.22
CA CYS A 36 -7.71 -13.25 4.51
C CYS A 36 -6.50 -14.04 5.05
N ALA A 37 -5.81 -13.53 6.08
CA ALA A 37 -4.59 -14.12 6.65
C ALA A 37 -3.40 -14.31 5.68
N ALA A 38 -3.54 -13.95 4.39
CA ALA A 38 -2.44 -13.92 3.43
C ALA A 38 -1.41 -12.83 3.77
N THR A 39 -0.22 -12.89 3.17
CA THR A 39 0.80 -11.85 3.34
C THR A 39 0.27 -10.49 2.87
N TRP A 40 0.34 -9.50 3.76
CA TRP A 40 -0.08 -8.14 3.44
C TRP A 40 1.06 -7.37 2.74
N PRO A 41 0.85 -6.66 1.63
CA PRO A 41 -0.43 -6.43 0.97
C PRO A 41 -0.90 -7.65 0.19
N CYS A 42 -2.08 -8.16 0.56
CA CYS A 42 -2.71 -9.25 -0.18
C CYS A 42 -3.32 -8.72 -1.49
N ALA A 43 -3.78 -9.60 -2.39
CA ALA A 43 -4.33 -9.21 -3.69
C ALA A 43 -5.43 -8.13 -3.58
N PHE A 44 -6.37 -8.30 -2.65
CA PHE A 44 -7.42 -7.30 -2.39
C PHE A 44 -6.88 -5.99 -1.82
N ALA A 45 -5.91 -6.03 -0.91
CA ALA A 45 -5.26 -4.82 -0.40
C ALA A 45 -4.57 -4.03 -1.52
N ARG A 46 -3.84 -4.73 -2.40
CA ARG A 46 -3.18 -4.11 -3.57
C ARG A 46 -4.21 -3.49 -4.51
N MET A 47 -5.34 -4.14 -4.75
CA MET A 47 -6.43 -3.61 -5.56
C MET A 47 -7.02 -2.35 -4.92
N LEU A 48 -7.47 -2.43 -3.66
CA LEU A 48 -8.08 -1.32 -2.94
C LEU A 48 -7.14 -0.11 -2.86
N LEU A 49 -5.86 -0.33 -2.56
CA LEU A 49 -4.85 0.75 -2.54
C LEU A 49 -4.63 1.38 -3.93
N ARG A 50 -4.74 0.61 -5.01
CA ARG A 50 -4.65 1.20 -6.37
C ARG A 50 -5.87 2.06 -6.69
N VAL A 51 -7.06 1.67 -6.24
CA VAL A 51 -8.30 2.44 -6.44
C VAL A 51 -8.29 3.71 -5.57
N GLU A 52 -7.88 3.58 -4.31
CA GLU A 52 -7.77 4.70 -3.37
C GLU A 52 -6.83 5.81 -3.86
N TYR A 53 -5.65 5.41 -4.35
CA TYR A 53 -4.64 6.32 -4.89
C TYR A 53 -4.74 6.45 -6.42
N GLU A 54 -5.93 6.24 -6.98
CA GLU A 54 -6.14 6.48 -8.41
C GLU A 54 -5.88 7.96 -8.72
N GLY A 55 -4.95 8.23 -9.64
CA GLY A 55 -4.52 9.58 -9.99
C GLY A 55 -3.21 10.02 -9.33
N ASP A 56 -2.84 9.49 -8.17
CA ASP A 56 -1.58 9.82 -7.49
C ASP A 56 -0.74 8.58 -7.12
N ARG A 57 -0.02 8.06 -8.11
CA ARG A 57 0.86 6.89 -7.96
C ARG A 57 2.11 7.18 -7.13
N VAL A 58 2.51 8.45 -7.04
CA VAL A 58 3.65 8.86 -6.23
C VAL A 58 3.25 8.77 -4.76
N ALA A 59 2.08 9.28 -4.39
CA ALA A 59 1.53 9.13 -3.04
C ALA A 59 1.36 7.65 -2.64
N LEU A 60 0.87 6.78 -3.54
CA LEU A 60 0.83 5.33 -3.27
C LEU A 60 2.22 4.75 -2.98
N SER A 61 3.22 5.12 -3.78
CA SER A 61 4.59 4.60 -3.62
C SER A 61 5.22 5.09 -2.32
N ILE A 62 5.00 6.34 -1.95
CA ILE A 62 5.44 6.92 -0.67
C ILE A 62 4.78 6.19 0.50
N TYR A 63 3.45 6.01 0.46
CA TYR A 63 2.72 5.26 1.49
C TYR A 63 3.28 3.84 1.64
N MET A 64 3.47 3.12 0.52
CA MET A 64 4.00 1.76 0.54
C MET A 64 5.46 1.67 0.99
N ALA A 65 6.27 2.70 0.75
CA ALA A 65 7.64 2.78 1.27
C ALA A 65 7.66 2.91 2.80
N SER A 66 6.77 3.71 3.39
CA SER A 66 6.61 3.78 4.84
C SER A 66 6.21 2.42 5.43
N GLN A 67 5.28 1.73 4.77
CA GLN A 67 4.87 0.38 5.18
C GLN A 67 6.00 -0.65 5.07
N LEU A 68 6.84 -0.55 4.03
CA LEU A 68 8.03 -1.40 3.87
C LEU A 68 9.03 -1.20 5.02
N TYR A 69 9.32 0.05 5.38
CA TYR A 69 10.24 0.37 6.48
C TYR A 69 9.78 -0.27 7.79
N ASP A 70 8.52 -0.05 8.13
CA ASP A 70 7.89 -0.62 9.31
C ASP A 70 7.85 -2.15 9.29
N ALA A 71 7.61 -2.75 8.11
CA ALA A 71 7.59 -4.20 7.95
C ALA A 71 8.96 -4.83 8.13
N THR A 72 9.98 -4.16 7.64
CA THR A 72 11.37 -4.62 7.78
C THR A 72 11.74 -4.72 9.26
N ALA A 73 11.45 -3.68 10.06
CA ALA A 73 11.76 -3.67 11.49
C ALA A 73 11.03 -4.78 12.26
N ASP A 74 9.73 -4.94 12.01
CA ASP A 74 8.91 -5.97 12.67
C ASP A 74 9.33 -7.38 12.29
N LEU A 75 9.51 -7.65 10.99
CA LEU A 75 9.80 -9.00 10.50
C LEU A 75 11.21 -9.43 10.91
N LEU A 76 12.17 -8.51 10.93
CA LEU A 76 13.52 -8.78 11.47
C LEU A 76 13.47 -9.10 12.97
N THR A 77 12.60 -8.42 13.73
CA THR A 77 12.40 -8.71 15.15
C THR A 77 11.77 -10.09 15.37
N LEU A 78 10.81 -10.49 14.52
CA LEU A 78 10.14 -11.79 14.61
C LEU A 78 11.01 -12.96 14.15
N ASN A 79 11.81 -12.77 13.10
CA ASN A 79 12.68 -13.80 12.54
C ASN A 79 14.02 -13.20 12.08
N PRO A 80 15.02 -13.12 12.97
CA PRO A 80 16.27 -12.41 12.69
C PRO A 80 17.28 -13.20 11.84
N ASP A 81 17.16 -14.53 11.73
CA ASP A 81 18.13 -15.37 11.01
C ASP A 81 17.41 -16.32 10.03
N PRO A 82 17.56 -16.16 8.71
CA PRO A 82 18.45 -15.21 8.01
C PRO A 82 17.93 -13.75 7.94
N GLY A 83 16.75 -13.47 8.49
CA GLY A 83 16.05 -12.19 8.26
C GLY A 83 15.21 -12.20 6.96
N PRO A 84 14.35 -11.20 6.76
CA PRO A 84 13.55 -11.10 5.53
C PRO A 84 14.45 -10.73 4.33
N ASP A 85 14.25 -11.38 3.18
CA ASP A 85 14.97 -11.07 1.94
C ASP A 85 14.59 -9.66 1.43
N PRO A 86 15.56 -8.73 1.26
CA PRO A 86 15.29 -7.40 0.72
C PRO A 86 14.60 -7.42 -0.65
N ARG A 87 14.89 -8.39 -1.52
CA ARG A 87 14.23 -8.50 -2.83
C ARG A 87 12.76 -8.86 -2.68
N GLU A 88 12.45 -9.86 -1.86
CA GLU A 88 11.06 -10.24 -1.58
C GLU A 88 10.28 -9.08 -0.96
N LEU A 89 10.89 -8.31 -0.06
CA LEU A 89 10.25 -7.13 0.52
C LEU A 89 10.01 -6.04 -0.52
N PHE A 90 10.95 -5.76 -1.42
CA PHE A 90 10.75 -4.83 -2.52
C PHE A 90 9.60 -5.26 -3.45
N ASP A 91 9.59 -6.53 -3.88
CA ASP A 91 8.55 -7.07 -4.75
C ASP A 91 7.17 -7.08 -4.08
N ARG A 92 7.16 -7.31 -2.77
CA ARG A 92 5.95 -7.32 -1.96
C ARG A 92 5.33 -5.93 -1.81
N PHE A 93 6.14 -4.90 -1.51
CA PHE A 93 5.64 -3.57 -1.14
C PHE A 93 5.67 -2.56 -2.29
N LEU A 94 6.71 -2.53 -3.13
CA LEU A 94 6.98 -1.42 -4.06
C LEU A 94 6.87 -1.78 -5.54
N ALA A 95 7.29 -2.98 -5.98
CA ALA A 95 7.39 -3.30 -7.41
C ALA A 95 6.09 -3.12 -8.21
N TRP A 96 4.94 -3.15 -7.53
CA TRP A 96 3.62 -3.05 -8.14
C TRP A 96 3.00 -1.64 -8.08
N THR A 97 3.61 -0.69 -7.37
CA THR A 97 3.07 0.68 -7.19
C THR A 97 3.36 1.57 -8.40
N ALA A 98 4.44 1.30 -9.14
CA ALA A 98 4.80 1.99 -10.37
C ALA A 98 4.50 1.11 -11.59
N GLN A 99 3.22 0.99 -11.98
CA GLN A 99 2.89 0.39 -13.27
C GLN A 99 2.97 1.46 -14.38
N PRO A 100 3.58 1.16 -15.55
CA PRO A 100 3.63 2.09 -16.66
C PRO A 100 2.21 2.46 -17.11
N ARG A 101 1.95 3.74 -17.33
CA ARG A 101 0.82 4.15 -18.17
C ARG A 101 1.22 3.82 -19.60
N LEU A 102 0.60 2.78 -20.17
CA LEU A 102 0.57 2.62 -21.62
C LEU A 102 -0.36 3.68 -22.21
#